data_AF-A0A445EC92-F1
#
_entry.id   AF-A0A445EC92-F1
#
_cell.length_a   1.000
_cell.length_b   1.000
_cell.length_c   1.000
_cell.angle_alpha   90.00
_cell.angle_beta   90.00
_cell.angle_gamma   90.00
#
_symmetry.space_group_name_H-M   'P 1'
#
loop_
_entity.id
_entity.type
_entity.pdbx_description
1 polymer ?
#
loop_
_entity_poly.entity_id
_entity_poly.type
_entity_poly.pdbx_seq_one_letter_code
_entity_poly.pdbx_strand_id
1 'polypeptide(L)'
;MSTVNQSFWDQGMKAMQTTQSTPYPFGLLGLLSVIRMSDPDLTSLALGIDLTTLGLNLNSSENLHKTFGSLWSDEPAKGDLEFNVPQFYYAKQPPAYMCGFLIML
;
A
#
# COMPACT_ATOMS: atom_id res chain seq x y z
N MET A 1 40.97 -64.54 13.29
CA MET A 1 40.48 -63.84 12.08
C MET A 1 39.14 -64.51 11.77
N SER A 2 37.97 -63.87 11.86
CA SER A 2 37.63 -62.53 11.42
C SER A 2 36.47 -61.95 12.24
N THR A 3 36.52 -60.63 12.34
CA THR A 3 35.82 -59.74 13.25
C THR A 3 34.33 -59.66 12.98
N VAL A 4 33.57 -59.59 14.08
CA VAL A 4 32.19 -59.12 14.17
C VAL A 4 32.01 -57.86 13.32
N ASN A 5 31.20 -57.97 12.26
CA ASN A 5 30.64 -56.82 11.55
C ASN A 5 29.46 -56.31 12.38
N GLN A 6 29.75 -55.46 13.37
CA GLN A 6 28.73 -54.67 14.02
C GLN A 6 28.30 -53.56 13.07
N SER A 7 27.00 -53.53 12.83
CA SER A 7 26.18 -52.49 12.22
C SER A 7 26.43 -51.11 12.86
N PHE A 8 27.58 -50.53 12.55
CA PHE A 8 28.00 -49.19 12.98
C PHE A 8 27.35 -48.10 12.12
N TRP A 9 27.02 -48.41 10.86
CA TRP A 9 26.52 -47.42 9.89
C TRP A 9 25.00 -47.22 9.89
N ASP A 10 24.22 -48.11 10.52
CA ASP A 10 22.74 -47.97 10.58
C ASP A 10 22.26 -46.99 11.68
N GLN A 11 23.10 -46.64 12.65
CA GLN A 11 22.71 -45.72 13.72
C GLN A 11 22.92 -44.24 13.39
N GLY A 12 23.67 -43.92 12.33
CA GLY A 12 23.98 -42.53 11.94
C GLY A 12 22.81 -41.77 11.31
N MET A 13 21.73 -42.45 10.94
CA MET A 13 20.57 -41.83 10.25
C MET A 13 19.40 -41.56 11.19
N LYS A 14 19.51 -41.96 12.46
CA LYS A 14 18.48 -41.75 13.49
C LYS A 14 18.80 -40.55 14.40
N ALA A 15 19.39 -39.50 13.84
CA ALA A 15 19.64 -38.23 14.53
C ALA A 15 19.14 -37.03 13.70
N MET A 16 18.08 -37.21 12.92
CA MET A 16 17.17 -36.13 12.52
C MET A 16 15.75 -36.65 12.59
N GLN A 17 15.37 -37.20 13.74
CA GLN A 17 14.00 -37.01 14.18
C GLN A 17 13.93 -35.54 14.58
N THR A 18 13.82 -34.67 13.57
CA THR A 18 13.34 -33.31 13.71
C THR A 18 12.10 -33.49 14.55
N THR A 19 12.18 -33.10 15.83
CA THR A 19 11.03 -32.75 16.62
C THR A 19 10.08 -32.12 15.62
N GLN A 20 8.88 -32.67 15.42
CA GLN A 20 7.81 -31.95 14.74
C GLN A 20 7.47 -30.75 15.63
N SER A 21 8.44 -29.86 15.83
CA SER A 21 8.21 -28.49 16.18
C SER A 21 7.43 -28.01 14.98
N THR A 22 6.14 -27.79 15.20
CA THR A 22 5.38 -26.82 14.43
C THR A 22 6.36 -25.73 13.98
N PRO A 23 6.59 -25.58 12.66
CA PRO A 23 7.59 -24.65 12.15
C PRO A 23 7.41 -23.32 12.87
N TYR A 24 8.47 -22.82 13.53
CA TYR A 24 8.37 -21.59 14.30
C TYR A 24 7.75 -20.51 13.40
N PRO A 25 6.54 -20.03 13.72
CA PRO A 25 5.75 -19.24 12.77
C PRO A 25 6.41 -17.90 12.45
N PHE A 26 7.28 -17.42 13.35
CA PHE A 26 8.00 -16.16 13.23
C PHE A 26 9.45 -16.31 12.70
N GLY A 27 9.85 -17.50 12.26
CA GLY A 27 11.16 -17.77 11.68
C GLY A 27 11.13 -17.91 10.15
N LEU A 28 12.29 -18.15 9.53
CA LEU A 28 12.39 -18.31 8.07
C LEU A 28 11.58 -19.50 7.53
N LEU A 29 11.46 -20.60 8.30
CA LEU A 29 10.58 -21.71 7.95
C LEU A 29 9.09 -21.31 8.02
N GLY A 30 8.72 -20.38 8.91
CA GLY A 30 7.38 -19.80 8.97
C GLY A 30 7.07 -18.94 7.75
N LEU A 31 8.05 -18.19 7.24
CA LEU A 31 7.92 -17.42 6.00
C LEU A 31 7.57 -18.31 4.79
N LEU A 32 8.04 -19.56 4.77
CA LEU A 32 7.67 -20.51 3.71
C LEU A 32 6.15 -20.75 3.66
N SER A 33 5.45 -20.71 4.80
CA SER A 33 3.99 -20.80 4.85
C SER A 33 3.30 -19.65 4.10
N VAL A 34 3.84 -18.44 4.27
CA VAL A 34 3.39 -17.20 3.61
C VAL A 34 3.61 -17.27 2.11
N ILE A 35 4.81 -17.68 1.68
CA ILE A 35 5.19 -17.83 0.25
C ILE A 35 4.29 -18.87 -0.43
N ARG A 36 3.95 -19.95 0.28
CA ARG A 36 3.07 -21.01 -0.22
C ARG A 36 1.59 -20.63 -0.21
N MET A 37 1.24 -19.43 0.26
CA MET A 37 -0.14 -18.94 0.36
C MET A 37 -1.03 -19.91 1.15
N SER A 38 -0.50 -20.45 2.25
CA SER A 38 -1.22 -21.44 3.05
C SER A 38 -2.39 -20.82 3.83
N ASP A 39 -2.30 -19.52 4.14
CA ASP A 39 -3.32 -18.71 4.81
C ASP A 39 -3.48 -17.39 4.03
N PRO A 40 -4.64 -17.12 3.42
CA PRO A 40 -4.85 -15.95 2.56
C PRO A 40 -4.76 -14.62 3.34
N ASP A 41 -5.20 -14.57 4.59
CA ASP A 41 -5.22 -13.33 5.38
C ASP A 41 -3.79 -12.96 5.79
N LEU A 42 -3.03 -13.95 6.28
CA LEU A 42 -1.62 -13.78 6.63
C LEU A 42 -0.78 -13.44 5.39
N THR A 43 -1.03 -14.12 4.28
CA THR A 43 -0.31 -13.89 3.03
C THR A 43 -0.61 -12.51 2.45
N SER A 44 -1.87 -12.05 2.49
CA SER A 44 -2.23 -10.70 2.05
C SER A 44 -1.51 -9.63 2.86
N LEU A 45 -1.42 -9.81 4.18
CA LEU A 45 -0.73 -8.86 5.04
C LEU A 45 0.79 -8.86 4.80
N ALA A 46 1.39 -10.04 4.66
CA ALA A 46 2.83 -10.20 4.57
C ALA A 46 3.40 -9.87 3.18
N LEU A 47 2.67 -10.17 2.10
CA LEU A 47 3.05 -9.75 0.74
C LEU A 47 2.71 -8.28 0.49
N GLY A 48 1.61 -7.80 1.07
CA GLY A 48 1.10 -6.45 0.86
C GLY A 48 0.47 -6.27 -0.52
N ILE A 49 0.31 -5.00 -0.89
CA ILE A 49 -0.26 -4.56 -2.17
C ILE A 49 0.72 -3.63 -2.89
N ASP A 50 0.57 -3.51 -4.21
CA ASP A 50 1.32 -2.54 -4.99
C ASP A 50 0.78 -1.12 -4.74
N LEU A 51 1.54 -0.32 -3.99
CA LEU A 51 1.17 1.05 -3.65
C LEU A 51 1.08 1.98 -4.87
N THR A 52 1.70 1.64 -6.00
CA THR A 52 1.62 2.46 -7.22
C THR A 52 0.25 2.38 -7.90
N THR A 53 -0.56 1.37 -7.54
CA THR A 53 -1.93 1.20 -8.04
C THR A 53 -2.94 2.14 -7.38
N LEU A 54 -2.55 2.86 -6.32
CA LEU A 54 -3.42 3.77 -5.56
C LEU A 54 -3.68 5.13 -6.26
N GLY A 55 -3.31 5.28 -7.53
CA GLY A 55 -3.49 6.53 -8.26
C GLY A 55 -2.59 7.69 -7.79
N LEU A 56 -1.54 7.40 -7.01
CA LEU A 56 -0.59 8.38 -6.48
C LEU A 56 0.75 8.30 -7.22
N ASN A 57 1.36 9.46 -7.49
CA ASN A 57 2.70 9.52 -8.04
C ASN A 57 3.77 9.46 -6.93
N LEU A 58 4.17 8.27 -6.50
CA LEU A 58 5.18 8.08 -5.46
C LEU A 58 6.61 8.54 -5.84
N ASN A 59 6.84 8.87 -7.11
CA ASN A 59 8.12 9.41 -7.60
C ASN A 59 8.15 10.94 -7.62
N SER A 60 7.05 11.60 -7.25
CA SER A 60 6.98 13.07 -7.23
C SER A 60 7.90 13.66 -6.17
N SER A 61 8.55 14.79 -6.49
CA SER A 61 9.25 15.62 -5.50
C SER A 61 8.30 16.52 -4.71
N GLU A 62 7.03 16.64 -5.14
CA GLU A 62 6.00 17.46 -4.50
C GLU A 62 5.16 16.66 -3.50
N ASN A 63 4.50 17.37 -2.59
CA ASN A 63 3.61 16.77 -1.59
C ASN A 63 2.35 16.15 -2.24
N LEU A 64 2.08 14.87 -1.95
CA LEU A 64 0.94 14.13 -2.51
C LEU A 64 -0.41 14.46 -1.87
N HIS A 65 -0.44 15.06 -0.68
CA HIS A 65 -1.69 15.32 0.05
C HIS A 65 -2.66 16.25 -0.69
N LYS A 66 -2.15 17.08 -1.61
CA LYS A 66 -2.98 17.99 -2.42
C LYS A 66 -3.81 17.25 -3.46
N THR A 67 -3.34 16.09 -3.89
CA THR A 67 -3.98 15.25 -4.91
C THR A 67 -4.68 14.05 -4.26
N PHE A 68 -4.67 13.95 -2.93
CA PHE A 68 -5.28 12.86 -2.18
C PHE A 68 -6.78 13.11 -2.03
N GLY A 69 -7.61 12.40 -2.79
CA GLY A 69 -9.05 12.63 -2.85
C GLY A 69 -9.81 12.13 -1.61
N SER A 70 -9.54 10.90 -1.19
CA SER A 70 -10.16 10.25 -0.02
C SER A 70 -9.38 9.00 0.36
N LEU A 71 -9.56 8.53 1.60
CA LEU A 71 -8.98 7.26 2.10
C LEU A 71 -9.41 6.02 1.31
N TRP A 72 -10.51 6.12 0.53
CA TRP A 72 -11.04 5.03 -0.30
C TRP A 72 -11.22 5.42 -1.77
N SER A 73 -10.71 6.58 -2.19
CA SER A 73 -10.82 7.01 -3.59
C SER A 73 -9.60 6.54 -4.37
N ASP A 74 -9.84 5.81 -5.46
CA ASP A 74 -8.82 5.47 -6.45
C ASP A 74 -8.53 6.64 -7.40
N GLU A 75 -9.42 7.63 -7.44
CA GLU A 75 -9.21 8.84 -8.23
C GLU A 75 -8.53 9.94 -7.41
N PRO A 76 -7.62 10.71 -8.04
CA PRO A 76 -7.05 11.90 -7.42
C PRO A 76 -8.13 12.89 -7.02
N ALA A 77 -7.85 13.71 -6.01
CA ALA A 77 -8.73 14.78 -5.56
C ALA A 77 -9.17 15.66 -6.75
N LYS A 78 -10.43 15.53 -7.15
CA LYS A 78 -11.14 16.50 -8.00
C LYS A 78 -11.74 17.57 -7.09
N GLY A 79 -10.91 18.44 -6.55
CA GLY A 79 -11.39 19.48 -5.64
C GLY A 79 -10.53 20.71 -5.77
N ASP A 80 -11.15 21.81 -6.22
CA ASP A 80 -10.57 23.15 -6.17
C ASP A 80 -10.01 23.35 -4.76
N LEU A 81 -8.71 23.62 -4.68
CA LEU A 81 -8.11 24.15 -3.47
C LEU A 81 -9.02 25.31 -3.04
N GLU A 82 -9.48 25.33 -1.78
CA GLU A 82 -10.23 26.47 -1.26
C GLU A 82 -9.29 27.67 -1.25
N PHE A 83 -9.25 28.37 -2.38
CA PHE A 83 -8.47 29.56 -2.54
C PHE A 83 -9.23 30.67 -1.84
N ASN A 84 -8.64 31.18 -0.76
CA ASN A 84 -9.14 32.40 -0.17
C ASN A 84 -8.78 33.57 -1.10
N VAL A 85 -9.66 33.83 -2.07
CA VAL A 85 -9.47 34.93 -3.02
C VAL A 85 -9.91 36.24 -2.35
N PRO A 86 -9.12 37.33 -2.50
CA PRO A 86 -9.50 38.64 -1.99
C PRO A 86 -10.88 39.08 -2.50
N GLN A 87 -11.60 39.85 -1.68
CA GLN A 87 -12.97 40.23 -1.95
C GLN A 87 -13.17 40.94 -3.31
N PHE A 88 -12.14 41.62 -3.82
CA PHE A 88 -12.14 42.33 -5.09
C PHE A 88 -12.26 41.42 -6.33
N TYR A 89 -11.97 40.12 -6.21
CA TYR A 89 -12.13 39.15 -7.31
C TYR A 89 -13.57 38.64 -7.45
N TYR A 90 -14.40 38.77 -6.40
CA TYR A 90 -15.83 38.48 -6.53
C TYR A 90 -16.48 39.66 -7.24
N ALA A 91 -16.69 39.53 -8.55
CA ALA A 91 -17.44 40.51 -9.33
C ALA A 91 -18.85 40.62 -8.75
N LYS A 92 -19.12 41.70 -7.99
CA LYS A 92 -20.51 42.13 -7.76
C LYS A 92 -21.08 42.45 -9.12
N GLN A 93 -22.19 41.81 -9.50
CA GLN A 93 -22.91 42.19 -10.71
C GLN A 93 -23.07 43.72 -10.72
N PRO A 94 -22.60 44.41 -11.78
CA PRO A 94 -22.81 45.84 -11.87
C PRO A 94 -24.32 46.09 -11.84
N PRO A 95 -24.79 47.09 -11.10
CA PRO A 95 -26.21 47.31 -11.00
C PRO A 95 -26.82 47.59 -12.38
N ALA A 96 -27.97 46.98 -12.67
CA ALA A 96 -28.62 46.99 -13.98
C ALA A 96 -28.95 48.39 -14.53
N TYR A 97 -28.87 49.44 -13.71
CA TYR A 97 -29.18 50.81 -14.08
C TYR A 97 -28.08 51.54 -14.89
N MET A 98 -26.90 50.95 -15.09
CA MET A 98 -25.85 51.57 -15.92
C MET A 98 -25.97 51.25 -17.42
N CYS A 99 -26.81 50.29 -17.82
CA CYS A 99 -26.97 49.90 -19.23
C CYS A 99 -27.73 50.97 -20.06
N GLY A 100 -28.52 51.83 -19.43
CA GLY A 100 -29.33 52.85 -20.13
C GLY A 100 -28.64 54.21 -20.34
N PHE A 101 -27.59 54.54 -19.59
CA PHE A 101 -26.99 55.88 -19.64
C PHE A 101 -25.90 56.05 -20.71
N LEU A 102 -25.33 54.97 -21.23
CA LEU A 102 -24.24 55.02 -22.22
C LEU A 102 -24.73 55.14 -23.68
N ILE A 103 -26.03 55.07 -23.93
CA ILE A 103 -26.63 55.18 -25.28
C ILE A 103 -27.19 56.59 -25.58
N MET A 104 -26.99 57.55 -24.67
CA MET A 104 -27.52 58.92 -24.76
C MET A 104 -26.43 59.99 -24.57
N LEU A 105 -25.23 59.78 -25.13
CA LEU A 105 -24.19 60.82 -25.26
C LEU A 105 -23.33 60.59 -26.51
#